data_AF-D8UM41-F1
#
_entry.id   AF-D8UM41-F1
#
_cell.length_a   1.000
_cell.length_b   1.000
_cell.length_c   1.000
_cell.angle_alpha   90.00
_cell.angle_beta   90.00
_cell.angle_gamma   90.00
#
_symmetry.space_group_name_H-M   'P 1'
#
loop_
_entity.id
_entity.type
_entity.pdbx_description
1 polymer ?
#
loop_
_entity_poly.entity_id
_entity_poly.type
_entity_poly.pdbx_seq_one_letter_code
_entity_poly.pdbx_strand_id
1 'polypeptide(L)'
;MKWARMSTKRQLDEGIPGYRREAGSQSGHYTAHRHDRGVITEVDIRQLVDFHFPLNGPEPDLQTRMHVTCALLCWFAFLRFDDLARVLVHYDLLHITPGVGAEIILWKSKTDQRGEGQTASVGFRGDHYCPMTRLEELLTKGQYVRLPKQEAVEGRYVSVEDVGPLLRRVTTSQTGVPSLVQRTAPLSAPIPPLPYRTFLGHLRRLFVEAGLSPRFGTHSLRSGGVTAAVNNGADRSLVQKLGRWKSADVFEQHYVKDSDAARGRVTALSINTAQ
;
A
#
# COMPACT_ATOMS: atom_id res chain seq x y z
N MET A 1 8.36 -31.90 30.04
CA MET A 1 8.06 -30.58 29.42
C MET A 1 7.93 -30.76 27.91
N LYS A 2 6.70 -30.76 27.39
CA LYS A 2 6.39 -30.84 25.96
C LYS A 2 5.51 -29.63 25.62
N TRP A 3 5.98 -28.79 24.70
CA TRP A 3 5.21 -27.66 24.18
C TRP A 3 4.28 -28.14 23.07
N ALA A 4 2.97 -28.00 23.27
CA ALA A 4 1.95 -28.29 22.27
C ALA A 4 1.57 -27.00 21.51
N ARG A 5 1.67 -27.04 20.18
CA ARG A 5 1.16 -26.01 19.27
C ARG A 5 -0.37 -25.98 19.34
N MET A 6 -0.96 -24.88 19.81
CA MET A 6 -2.39 -24.61 19.62
C MET A 6 -2.60 -23.70 18.40
N SER A 7 -3.35 -24.25 17.45
CA SER A 7 -3.89 -23.60 16.24
C SER A 7 -5.09 -22.73 16.62
N THR A 8 -4.94 -21.41 16.58
CA THR A 8 -6.05 -20.45 16.71
C THR A 8 -6.55 -20.03 15.33
N LYS A 9 -7.46 -20.84 14.76
CA LYS A 9 -8.20 -20.53 13.52
C LYS A 9 -9.72 -20.44 13.72
N ARG A 10 -10.18 -20.27 14.96
CA ARG A 10 -11.60 -20.03 15.28
C ARG A 10 -11.68 -19.00 16.40
N GLN A 11 -12.07 -17.77 16.07
CA GLN A 11 -12.61 -16.73 16.96
C GLN A 11 -12.41 -15.36 16.28
N LEU A 12 -13.05 -15.09 15.14
CA LEU A 12 -13.11 -13.75 14.55
C LEU A 12 -14.37 -13.59 13.67
N ASP A 13 -15.56 -13.88 14.22
CA ASP A 13 -16.85 -13.63 13.54
C ASP A 13 -17.79 -12.72 14.33
N GLU A 14 -17.30 -12.02 15.36
CA GLU A 14 -18.14 -11.10 16.12
C GLU A 14 -17.57 -9.67 16.08
N GLY A 15 -18.30 -8.77 15.43
CA GLY A 15 -18.06 -7.33 15.52
C GLY A 15 -18.10 -6.53 14.21
N ILE A 16 -19.10 -6.72 13.36
CA ILE A 16 -19.52 -5.69 12.38
C ILE A 16 -20.97 -5.32 12.70
N PRO A 17 -21.26 -4.10 13.20
CA PRO A 17 -22.63 -3.63 13.41
C PRO A 17 -23.34 -3.51 12.05
N GLY A 18 -24.43 -4.28 11.86
CA GLY A 18 -25.25 -4.26 10.64
C GLY A 18 -25.64 -5.63 10.10
N TYR A 19 -25.00 -6.72 10.53
CA TYR A 19 -25.35 -8.07 10.11
C TYR A 19 -26.29 -8.75 11.13
N ARG A 20 -27.59 -8.45 11.05
CA ARG A 20 -28.62 -9.22 11.75
C ARG A 20 -29.09 -10.34 10.83
N ARG A 21 -28.83 -11.62 11.19
CA ARG A 21 -29.47 -12.76 10.51
C ARG A 21 -30.93 -12.81 10.94
N GLU A 22 -31.85 -12.50 10.04
CA GLU A 22 -33.24 -12.90 10.20
C GLU A 22 -33.34 -14.40 9.92
N ALA A 23 -33.81 -15.15 10.92
CA ALA A 23 -34.10 -16.57 10.82
C ALA A 23 -35.46 -16.74 10.12
N GLY A 24 -35.44 -16.82 8.79
CA GLY A 24 -36.58 -17.23 7.97
C GLY A 24 -36.24 -18.52 7.24
N SER A 25 -36.95 -19.61 7.56
CA SER A 25 -36.79 -20.91 6.93
C SER A 25 -37.29 -20.89 5.49
N GLN A 26 -36.41 -21.02 4.51
CA GLN A 26 -36.72 -21.65 3.23
C GLN A 26 -35.51 -22.44 2.75
N SER A 27 -35.74 -23.73 2.51
CA SER A 27 -34.79 -24.73 2.07
C SER A 27 -34.28 -24.43 0.66
N GLY A 28 -33.17 -23.72 0.57
CA GLY A 28 -32.31 -23.70 -0.61
C GLY A 28 -31.02 -24.43 -0.27
N HIS A 29 -30.68 -25.48 -1.02
CA HIS A 29 -29.37 -26.13 -0.93
C HIS A 29 -28.27 -25.11 -1.23
N TYR A 30 -27.71 -24.49 -0.19
CA TYR A 30 -26.56 -23.62 -0.32
C TYR A 30 -25.32 -24.50 -0.41
N THR A 31 -24.91 -24.84 -1.63
CA THR A 31 -23.57 -25.38 -1.86
C THR A 31 -22.58 -24.30 -1.42
N ALA A 32 -21.81 -24.61 -0.37
CA ALA A 32 -20.74 -23.74 0.11
C ALA A 32 -19.65 -23.68 -0.97
N HIS A 33 -19.80 -22.79 -1.94
CA HIS A 33 -18.73 -22.43 -2.85
C HIS A 33 -17.59 -21.87 -1.99
N ARG A 34 -16.45 -22.55 -2.04
CA ARG A 34 -15.18 -22.06 -1.52
C ARG A 34 -14.89 -20.74 -2.23
N HIS A 35 -15.37 -19.62 -1.70
CA HIS A 35 -15.19 -18.31 -2.32
C HIS A 35 -13.71 -18.08 -2.57
N ASP A 36 -13.32 -17.99 -3.83
CA ASP A 36 -11.94 -17.82 -4.26
C ASP A 36 -11.33 -16.59 -3.56
N ARG A 37 -10.09 -16.71 -3.10
CA ARG A 37 -9.33 -15.58 -2.54
C ARG A 37 -8.73 -14.83 -3.72
N GLY A 38 -9.61 -14.28 -4.57
CA GLY A 38 -9.27 -13.71 -5.87
C GLY A 38 -7.98 -12.89 -5.85
N VAL A 39 -7.25 -12.92 -6.96
CA VAL A 39 -6.06 -12.09 -7.13
C VAL A 39 -6.52 -10.68 -7.44
N ILE A 40 -6.06 -9.69 -6.68
CA ILE A 40 -6.31 -8.29 -7.00
C ILE A 40 -5.58 -7.94 -8.31
N THR A 41 -6.29 -7.29 -9.22
CA THR A 41 -5.88 -6.99 -10.59
C THR A 41 -5.72 -5.50 -10.83
N GLU A 42 -5.19 -5.13 -12.00
CA GLU A 42 -5.10 -3.73 -12.41
C GLU A 42 -6.48 -3.05 -12.45
N VAL A 43 -7.52 -3.78 -12.86
CA VAL A 43 -8.90 -3.27 -12.91
C VAL A 43 -9.38 -2.87 -11.51
N ASP A 44 -9.10 -3.69 -10.51
CA ASP A 44 -9.48 -3.40 -9.12
C ASP A 44 -8.77 -2.14 -8.59
N ILE A 45 -7.50 -1.91 -8.98
CA ILE A 45 -6.76 -0.71 -8.58
C ILE A 45 -7.31 0.53 -9.23
N ARG A 46 -7.63 0.47 -10.53
CA ARG A 46 -8.28 1.58 -11.23
C ARG A 46 -9.62 1.90 -10.58
N GLN A 47 -10.44 0.89 -10.30
CA GLN A 47 -11.73 1.04 -9.62
C GLN A 47 -11.60 1.67 -8.22
N LEU A 48 -10.58 1.27 -7.43
CA LEU A 48 -10.31 1.92 -6.14
C LEU A 48 -10.02 3.42 -6.32
N VAL A 49 -9.16 3.77 -7.28
CA VAL A 49 -8.78 5.17 -7.52
C VAL A 49 -9.95 5.96 -8.08
N ASP A 50 -10.63 5.47 -9.11
CA ASP A 50 -11.75 6.16 -9.77
C ASP A 50 -12.90 6.44 -8.78
N PHE A 51 -13.15 5.53 -7.83
CA PHE A 51 -14.18 5.71 -6.81
C PHE A 51 -13.80 6.77 -5.76
N HIS A 52 -12.56 6.73 -5.25
CA HIS A 52 -12.12 7.61 -4.15
C HIS A 52 -11.52 8.94 -4.62
N PHE A 53 -11.14 9.04 -5.90
CA PHE A 53 -10.61 10.23 -6.54
C PHE A 53 -11.38 10.50 -7.84
N PRO A 54 -12.70 10.72 -7.81
CA PRO A 54 -13.45 10.97 -9.02
C PRO A 54 -12.94 12.24 -9.74
N LEU A 55 -12.66 12.15 -11.04
CA LEU A 55 -12.13 13.28 -11.84
C LEU A 55 -13.00 14.55 -11.78
N ASN A 56 -14.31 14.39 -11.62
CA ASN A 56 -15.29 15.48 -11.56
C ASN A 56 -16.12 15.45 -10.27
N GLY A 57 -15.57 14.94 -9.17
CA GLY A 57 -16.28 14.79 -7.90
C GLY A 57 -15.60 15.49 -6.72
N PRO A 58 -16.12 15.28 -5.50
CA PRO A 58 -15.52 15.86 -4.31
C PRO A 58 -14.13 15.28 -4.06
N GLU A 59 -13.22 16.13 -3.60
CA GLU A 59 -11.90 15.70 -3.16
C GLU A 59 -12.00 14.77 -1.93
N PRO A 60 -11.23 13.67 -1.89
CA PRO A 60 -11.23 12.80 -0.73
C PRO A 60 -10.61 13.49 0.48
N ASP A 61 -11.10 13.13 1.66
CA ASP A 61 -10.51 13.53 2.93
C ASP A 61 -9.06 13.04 3.09
N LEU A 62 -8.36 13.59 4.07
CA LEU A 62 -6.95 13.29 4.30
C LEU A 62 -6.70 11.80 4.64
N GLN A 63 -7.63 11.16 5.35
CA GLN A 63 -7.49 9.75 5.74
C GLN A 63 -7.62 8.84 4.51
N THR A 64 -8.63 9.06 3.68
CA THR A 64 -8.85 8.36 2.41
C THR A 64 -7.66 8.57 1.49
N ARG A 65 -7.20 9.82 1.33
CA ARG A 65 -6.02 10.14 0.52
C ARG A 65 -4.79 9.37 0.98
N MET A 66 -4.55 9.31 2.29
CA MET A 66 -3.44 8.57 2.86
C MET A 66 -3.52 7.08 2.54
N HIS A 67 -4.67 6.44 2.76
CA HIS A 67 -4.81 5.00 2.61
C HIS A 67 -4.74 4.56 1.14
N VAL A 68 -5.38 5.29 0.22
CA VAL A 68 -5.31 4.97 -1.21
C VAL A 68 -3.91 5.23 -1.76
N THR A 69 -3.25 6.32 -1.38
CA THR A 69 -1.83 6.56 -1.75
C THR A 69 -0.93 5.44 -1.24
N CYS A 70 -1.11 5.00 0.01
CA CYS A 70 -0.39 3.87 0.56
C CYS A 70 -0.67 2.55 -0.17
N ALA A 71 -1.91 2.34 -0.65
CA ALA A 71 -2.28 1.18 -1.46
C ALA A 71 -1.55 1.20 -2.81
N LEU A 72 -1.48 2.38 -3.46
CA LEU A 72 -0.72 2.57 -4.70
C LEU A 72 0.78 2.35 -4.49
N LEU A 73 1.36 2.79 -3.36
CA LEU A 73 2.76 2.47 -3.04
C LEU A 73 2.98 0.97 -2.82
N CYS A 74 2.03 0.27 -2.16
CA CYS A 74 2.11 -1.20 -2.07
C CYS A 74 2.05 -1.88 -3.44
N TRP A 75 1.28 -1.33 -4.37
CA TRP A 75 1.12 -1.82 -5.74
C TRP A 75 2.34 -1.52 -6.62
N PHE A 76 2.74 -0.25 -6.75
CA PHE A 76 3.76 0.21 -7.71
C PHE A 76 5.20 0.14 -7.18
N ALA A 77 5.41 0.34 -5.88
CA ALA A 77 6.73 0.17 -5.24
C ALA A 77 6.88 -1.21 -4.57
N PHE A 78 5.91 -2.09 -4.81
CA PHE A 78 5.84 -3.44 -4.28
C PHE A 78 6.02 -3.50 -2.76
N LEU A 79 5.58 -2.50 -1.98
CA LEU A 79 5.80 -2.48 -0.53
C LEU A 79 4.95 -3.55 0.18
N ARG A 80 5.54 -4.26 1.15
CA ARG A 80 4.75 -4.94 2.20
C ARG A 80 4.39 -3.92 3.29
N PHE A 81 3.44 -4.27 4.17
CA PHE A 81 3.06 -3.37 5.26
C PHE A 81 4.24 -2.93 6.13
N ASP A 82 5.17 -3.83 6.48
CA ASP A 82 6.34 -3.46 7.27
C ASP A 82 7.22 -2.42 6.59
N ASP A 83 7.32 -2.46 5.26
CA ASP A 83 8.07 -1.46 4.50
C ASP A 83 7.27 -0.14 4.44
N LEU A 84 5.96 -0.23 4.16
CA LEU A 84 5.05 0.92 4.12
C LEU A 84 5.06 1.72 5.44
N ALA A 85 5.00 1.01 6.56
CA ALA A 85 5.04 1.60 7.90
C ALA A 85 6.37 2.31 8.22
N ARG A 86 7.40 2.12 7.38
CA ARG A 86 8.75 2.69 7.51
C ARG A 86 9.10 3.67 6.39
N VAL A 87 8.14 4.04 5.54
CA VAL A 87 8.31 5.13 4.58
C VAL A 87 8.36 6.43 5.39
N LEU A 88 9.55 6.91 5.73
CA LEU A 88 9.73 8.18 6.44
C LEU A 88 9.66 9.33 5.44
N VAL A 89 9.06 10.46 5.83
CA VAL A 89 8.83 11.58 4.90
C VAL A 89 10.03 12.54 4.79
N HIS A 90 10.98 12.41 5.71
CA HIS A 90 12.19 13.22 5.78
C HIS A 90 12.88 13.28 4.42
N TYR A 91 13.37 14.46 4.03
CA TYR A 91 13.92 14.67 2.69
C TYR A 91 15.10 13.75 2.37
N ASP A 92 15.95 13.41 3.35
CA ASP A 92 17.07 12.47 3.18
C ASP A 92 16.64 10.99 3.01
N LEU A 93 15.38 10.66 3.27
CA LEU A 93 14.88 9.27 3.25
C LEU A 93 13.80 9.03 2.20
N LEU A 94 13.12 10.09 1.79
CA LEU A 94 12.18 10.09 0.68
C LEU A 94 12.67 11.11 -0.33
N HIS A 95 13.43 10.68 -1.33
CA HIS A 95 13.86 11.54 -2.42
C HIS A 95 12.74 11.59 -3.46
N ILE A 96 12.25 12.78 -3.76
CA ILE A 96 11.23 13.01 -4.79
C ILE A 96 11.86 13.87 -5.88
N THR A 97 11.87 13.36 -7.10
CA THR A 97 12.23 14.12 -8.30
C THR A 97 10.96 14.38 -9.09
N PRO A 98 10.46 15.64 -9.09
CA PRO A 98 9.19 15.99 -9.75
C PRO A 98 9.17 15.54 -11.21
N GLY A 99 8.07 14.92 -11.63
CA GLY A 99 7.90 14.42 -13.00
C GLY A 99 8.74 13.17 -13.36
N VAL A 100 9.57 12.66 -12.46
CA VAL A 100 10.42 11.48 -12.70
C VAL A 100 10.04 10.31 -11.80
N GLY A 101 9.99 10.51 -10.48
CA GLY A 101 9.74 9.42 -9.54
C GLY A 101 10.17 9.73 -8.12
N ALA A 102 10.15 8.70 -7.27
CA ALA A 102 10.67 8.77 -5.92
C ALA A 102 11.54 7.56 -5.58
N GLU A 103 12.55 7.81 -4.76
CA GLU A 103 13.34 6.80 -4.07
C GLU A 103 13.03 6.86 -2.57
N ILE A 104 12.69 5.71 -2.01
CA ILE A 104 12.28 5.52 -0.63
C ILE A 104 13.36 4.68 0.05
N ILE A 105 14.13 5.30 0.92
CA ILE A 105 15.17 4.64 1.70
C ILE A 105 14.54 3.98 2.93
N LEU A 106 14.48 2.66 2.89
CA LEU A 106 14.00 1.83 4.00
C LEU A 106 15.21 1.40 4.82
N TRP A 107 15.49 2.12 5.90
CA TRP A 107 16.60 1.82 6.83
C TRP A 107 16.46 0.47 7.57
N LYS A 108 15.26 -0.13 7.54
CA LYS A 108 15.01 -1.48 8.04
C LYS A 108 13.88 -2.12 7.27
N SER A 109 14.06 -3.38 6.91
CA SER A 109 13.05 -4.22 6.27
C SER A 109 12.98 -5.56 7.00
N LYS A 110 11.85 -6.27 6.99
CA LYS A 110 11.73 -7.61 7.60
C LYS A 110 12.77 -8.61 7.06
N THR A 111 13.30 -8.40 5.87
CA THR A 111 14.34 -9.25 5.24
C THR A 111 15.74 -8.67 5.38
N ASP A 112 15.87 -7.47 5.94
CA ASP A 112 17.13 -6.81 6.21
C ASP A 112 17.59 -7.11 7.65
N GLN A 113 18.10 -8.33 7.82
CA GLN A 113 18.63 -8.79 9.11
C GLN A 113 20.02 -8.19 9.43
N ARG A 114 20.66 -7.54 8.44
CA ARG A 114 22.01 -6.94 8.57
C ARG A 114 21.99 -5.44 8.76
N GLY A 115 20.84 -4.78 8.57
CA GLY A 115 20.72 -3.33 8.67
C GLY A 115 21.38 -2.59 7.50
N GLU A 116 21.48 -3.25 6.34
CA GLU A 116 22.05 -2.65 5.12
C GLU A 116 21.09 -1.59 4.52
N GLY A 117 19.81 -1.62 4.92
CA GLY A 117 18.76 -0.83 4.31
C GLY A 117 18.39 -1.35 2.91
N GLN A 118 17.29 -0.81 2.36
CA GLN A 118 16.88 -1.09 0.98
C GLN A 118 16.23 0.14 0.38
N THR A 119 16.45 0.38 -0.91
CA THR A 119 15.74 1.43 -1.65
C THR A 119 14.53 0.83 -2.37
N ALA A 120 13.34 1.41 -2.14
CA ALA A 120 12.19 1.22 -3.01
C ALA A 120 12.16 2.36 -4.03
N SER A 121 11.82 2.08 -5.27
CA SER A 121 11.64 3.12 -6.27
C SER A 121 10.25 3.05 -6.87
N VAL A 122 9.70 4.21 -7.20
CA VAL A 122 8.42 4.34 -7.91
C VAL A 122 8.56 5.39 -9.00
N GLY A 123 8.15 5.04 -10.21
CA GLY A 123 8.20 5.94 -11.36
C GLY A 123 6.99 6.86 -11.45
N PHE A 124 7.19 8.03 -12.06
CA PHE A 124 6.12 8.93 -12.46
C PHE A 124 5.41 8.41 -13.72
N ARG A 125 4.09 8.51 -13.75
CA ARG A 125 3.24 8.18 -14.90
C ARG A 125 2.51 9.38 -15.50
N GLY A 126 2.22 10.39 -14.69
CA GLY A 126 1.48 11.59 -15.11
C GLY A 126 -0.01 11.40 -15.38
N ASP A 127 -0.55 10.19 -15.21
CA ASP A 127 -1.98 9.90 -15.37
C ASP A 127 -2.74 9.93 -14.02
N HIS A 128 -4.06 9.73 -14.10
CA HIS A 128 -4.95 9.73 -12.94
C HIS A 128 -4.52 8.72 -11.84
N TYR A 129 -3.95 7.60 -12.27
CA TYR A 129 -3.52 6.46 -11.45
C TYR A 129 -2.07 6.59 -10.95
N CYS A 130 -1.42 7.72 -11.23
CA CYS A 130 -0.02 7.94 -10.93
C CYS A 130 0.24 7.95 -9.40
N PRO A 131 1.05 7.01 -8.86
CA PRO A 131 1.36 6.98 -7.43
C PRO A 131 2.10 8.25 -6.97
N MET A 132 2.91 8.85 -7.85
CA MET A 132 3.67 10.06 -7.55
C MET A 132 2.77 11.27 -7.35
N THR A 133 1.77 11.46 -8.22
CA THR A 133 0.80 12.54 -8.09
C THR A 133 0.05 12.43 -6.77
N ARG A 134 -0.40 11.22 -6.40
CA ARG A 134 -1.11 10.99 -5.13
C ARG A 134 -0.20 11.19 -3.91
N LEU A 135 1.07 10.81 -4.01
CA LEU A 135 2.07 11.05 -2.96
C LEU A 135 2.32 12.54 -2.72
N GLU A 136 2.60 13.30 -3.77
CA GLU A 136 2.87 14.75 -3.68
C GLU A 136 1.66 15.52 -3.14
N GLU A 137 0.46 15.18 -3.60
CA GLU A 137 -0.78 15.76 -3.07
C GLU A 137 -1.00 15.40 -1.60
N LEU A 138 -0.76 14.15 -1.19
CA LEU A 138 -0.86 13.74 0.21
C LEU A 138 0.11 14.53 1.09
N LEU A 139 1.36 14.69 0.64
CA LEU A 139 2.38 15.45 1.36
C LEU A 139 1.95 16.91 1.53
N THR A 140 1.38 17.50 0.47
CA THR A 140 0.90 18.89 0.46
C THR A 140 -0.34 19.08 1.33
N LYS A 141 -1.39 18.27 1.13
CA LYS A 141 -2.66 18.38 1.87
C LYS A 141 -2.52 17.98 3.34
N GLY A 142 -1.66 17.01 3.64
CA GLY A 142 -1.30 16.62 5.00
C GLY A 142 -0.36 17.61 5.69
N GLN A 143 0.18 18.58 4.95
CA GLN A 143 1.15 19.57 5.45
C GLN A 143 2.35 18.90 6.14
N TYR A 144 2.89 17.85 5.52
CA TYR A 144 4.08 17.16 6.01
C TYR A 144 5.30 18.07 5.95
N VAL A 145 6.16 18.01 6.98
CA VAL A 145 7.31 18.91 7.12
C VAL A 145 8.58 18.16 6.75
N ARG A 146 8.89 18.06 5.45
CA ARG A 146 9.97 17.17 5.00
C ARG A 146 11.39 17.69 5.25
N LEU A 147 11.54 19.01 5.27
CA LEU A 147 12.82 19.68 5.49
C LEU A 147 12.96 20.08 6.97
N PRO A 148 14.16 19.92 7.57
CA PRO A 148 14.46 20.47 8.88
C PRO A 148 14.11 21.95 8.97
N LYS A 149 13.56 22.38 10.11
CA LYS A 149 13.26 23.78 10.41
C LYS A 149 13.92 24.18 11.72
N GLN A 150 14.31 25.44 11.83
CA GLN A 150 14.75 26.02 13.11
C GLN A 150 13.54 26.66 13.79
N GLU A 151 13.28 26.29 15.03
CA GLU A 151 12.23 26.89 15.86
C GLU A 151 12.83 27.44 17.15
N ALA A 152 12.35 28.60 17.58
CA ALA A 152 12.75 29.20 18.86
C ALA A 152 11.88 28.60 19.97
N VAL A 153 12.50 27.81 20.85
CA VAL A 153 11.87 27.23 22.03
C VAL A 153 12.58 27.80 23.26
N GLU A 154 11.84 28.54 24.09
CA GLU A 154 12.37 29.17 25.32
C GLU A 154 13.64 30.02 25.08
N GLY A 155 13.68 30.73 23.95
CA GLY A 155 14.82 31.60 23.58
C GLY A 155 16.03 30.87 23.01
N ARG A 156 15.96 29.55 22.77
CA ARG A 156 16.99 28.76 22.08
C ARG A 156 16.48 28.28 20.72
N TYR A 157 17.33 28.31 19.70
CA TYR A 157 17.03 27.68 18.42
C TYR A 157 17.22 26.17 18.50
N VAL A 158 16.19 25.42 18.13
CA VAL A 158 16.20 23.95 18.07
C VAL A 158 15.88 23.52 16.65
N SER A 159 16.63 22.55 16.12
CA SER A 159 16.28 21.88 14.87
C SER A 159 15.06 21.00 15.11
N VAL A 160 13.96 21.32 14.44
CA VAL A 160 12.74 20.53 14.39
C VAL A 160 12.71 19.82 13.05
N GLU A 161 12.83 18.50 13.14
CA GLU A 161 12.80 17.61 11.98
C GLU A 161 11.52 16.78 12.00
N ASP A 162 11.10 16.31 10.82
CA ASP A 162 10.03 15.32 10.72
C ASP A 162 10.62 13.97 10.32
N VAL A 163 11.01 13.20 11.33
CA VAL A 163 11.45 11.81 11.15
C VAL A 163 10.28 10.81 11.20
N GLY A 164 9.05 11.28 11.05
CA GLY A 164 7.85 10.44 11.11
C GLY A 164 7.52 9.73 9.78
N PRO A 165 6.71 8.65 9.82
CA PRO A 165 6.31 7.89 8.64
C PRO A 165 5.26 8.62 7.81
N LEU A 166 5.06 8.24 6.55
CA LEU A 166 3.95 8.71 5.70
C LEU A 166 2.59 8.26 6.27
N LEU A 167 2.56 7.11 6.93
CA LEU A 167 1.36 6.53 7.50
C LEU A 167 1.12 7.04 8.93
N ARG A 168 0.24 8.03 9.11
CA ARG A 168 -0.01 8.70 10.40
C ARG A 168 -1.48 8.78 10.79
N ARG A 169 -1.71 9.01 12.08
CA ARG A 169 -3.06 9.25 12.59
C ARG A 169 -3.58 10.61 12.12
N VAL A 170 -4.78 10.58 11.53
CA VAL A 170 -5.58 11.76 11.18
C VAL A 170 -6.59 12.01 12.29
N THR A 171 -6.86 13.28 12.58
CA THR A 171 -7.89 13.72 13.52
C THR A 171 -8.70 14.86 12.88
N THR A 172 -9.96 14.97 13.26
CA THR A 172 -10.82 16.08 12.85
C THR A 172 -10.91 17.04 14.01
N SER A 173 -10.47 18.28 13.80
CA SER A 173 -10.58 19.32 14.83
C SER A 173 -12.02 19.82 14.95
N GLN A 174 -12.29 20.67 15.94
CA GLN A 174 -13.62 21.29 16.13
C GLN A 174 -14.10 22.08 14.89
N THR A 175 -13.19 22.55 14.03
CA THR A 175 -13.53 23.24 12.78
C THR A 175 -13.96 22.30 11.65
N GLY A 176 -13.98 20.98 11.89
CA GLY A 176 -14.39 19.97 10.91
C GLY A 176 -13.32 19.61 9.88
N VAL A 177 -12.16 20.28 9.88
CA VAL A 177 -11.08 20.02 8.91
C VAL A 177 -10.19 18.87 9.41
N PRO A 178 -10.05 17.76 8.66
CA PRO A 178 -9.13 16.67 8.99
C PRO A 178 -7.66 17.12 8.88
N SER A 179 -6.84 16.76 9.86
CA SER A 179 -5.41 17.06 9.89
C SER A 179 -4.61 15.96 10.57
N LEU A 180 -3.29 15.93 10.34
CA LEU A 180 -2.40 15.02 11.07
C LEU A 180 -2.37 15.41 12.55
N VAL A 181 -2.48 14.40 13.42
CA VAL A 181 -2.38 14.58 14.88
C VAL A 181 -1.04 15.21 15.28
N GLN A 182 0.03 14.78 14.62
CA GLN A 182 1.38 15.26 14.85
C GLN A 182 2.12 15.31 13.52
N ARG A 183 2.71 16.47 13.22
CA ARG A 183 3.42 16.74 11.96
C ARG A 183 4.92 16.62 12.09
N THR A 184 5.50 16.96 13.23
CA THR A 184 6.94 16.90 13.47
C THR A 184 7.22 16.10 14.72
N ALA A 185 8.38 15.46 14.76
CA ALA A 185 8.87 14.76 15.93
C ALA A 185 10.39 14.73 15.92
N PRO A 186 11.03 14.98 17.07
CA PRO A 186 12.49 14.88 17.16
C PRO A 186 12.94 13.44 16.92
N LEU A 187 14.19 13.27 16.46
CA LEU A 187 14.78 11.95 16.22
C LEU A 187 14.78 11.06 17.46
N SER A 188 14.88 11.66 18.66
CA SER A 188 14.83 10.94 19.94
C SER A 188 13.46 10.34 20.27
N ALA A 189 12.38 10.80 19.64
CA ALA A 189 11.01 10.36 19.89
C ALA A 189 10.17 10.37 18.59
N PRO A 190 10.47 9.50 17.61
CA PRO A 190 9.81 9.51 16.31
C PRO A 190 8.32 9.15 16.42
N ILE A 191 7.50 9.73 15.52
CA ILE A 191 6.08 9.39 15.41
C ILE A 191 5.94 7.92 15.02
N PRO A 192 5.19 7.09 15.78
CA PRO A 192 4.94 5.72 15.37
C PRO A 192 3.98 5.68 14.16
N PRO A 193 4.16 4.72 13.23
CA PRO A 193 3.21 4.53 12.14
C PRO A 193 1.87 4.03 12.66
N LEU A 194 0.80 4.17 11.86
CA LEU A 194 -0.47 3.52 12.20
C LEU A 194 -0.28 2.01 12.35
N PRO A 195 -0.88 1.37 13.38
CA PRO A 195 -0.83 -0.07 13.54
C PRO A 195 -1.45 -0.81 12.34
N TYR A 196 -0.92 -1.99 12.02
CA TYR A 196 -1.37 -2.80 10.89
C TYR A 196 -2.89 -3.03 10.87
N ARG A 197 -3.47 -3.37 12.02
CA ARG A 197 -4.91 -3.64 12.14
C ARG A 197 -5.75 -2.40 11.84
N THR A 198 -5.31 -1.24 12.30
CA THR A 198 -5.97 0.05 12.04
C THR A 198 -5.92 0.38 10.56
N PHE A 199 -4.71 0.36 9.97
CA PHE A 199 -4.54 0.61 8.55
C PHE A 199 -5.35 -0.35 7.68
N LEU A 200 -5.25 -1.66 7.94
CA LEU A 200 -5.96 -2.67 7.17
C LEU A 200 -7.48 -2.56 7.33
N GLY A 201 -7.97 -2.23 8.53
CA GLY A 201 -9.39 -2.03 8.78
C GLY A 201 -9.96 -0.89 7.93
N HIS A 202 -9.26 0.25 7.89
CA HIS A 202 -9.65 1.37 7.03
C HIS A 202 -9.52 1.03 5.54
N LEU A 203 -8.39 0.45 5.12
CA LEU A 203 -8.19 0.08 3.72
C LEU A 203 -9.27 -0.90 3.22
N ARG A 204 -9.68 -1.87 4.04
CA ARG A 204 -10.77 -2.80 3.70
C ARG A 204 -12.11 -2.12 3.58
N ARG A 205 -12.38 -1.09 4.38
CA ARG A 205 -13.59 -0.28 4.23
C ARG A 205 -13.59 0.43 2.87
N LEU A 206 -12.48 1.07 2.51
CA LEU A 206 -12.32 1.73 1.20
C LEU A 206 -12.47 0.74 0.04
N PHE A 207 -11.96 -0.49 0.18
CA PHE A 207 -12.20 -1.54 -0.81
C PHE A 207 -13.69 -1.86 -0.95
N VAL A 208 -14.40 -2.09 0.15
CA VAL A 208 -15.84 -2.42 0.12
C VAL A 208 -16.66 -1.27 -0.47
N GLU A 209 -16.36 -0.03 -0.10
CA GLU A 209 -17.01 1.17 -0.65
C GLU A 209 -16.83 1.25 -2.17
N ALA A 210 -15.65 0.92 -2.67
CA ALA A 210 -15.36 0.84 -4.10
C ALA A 210 -15.90 -0.43 -4.78
N GLY A 211 -16.63 -1.31 -4.07
CA GLY A 211 -17.18 -2.57 -4.62
C GLY A 211 -16.17 -3.72 -4.74
N LEU A 212 -15.03 -3.64 -4.05
CA LEU A 212 -13.94 -4.61 -4.09
C LEU A 212 -13.98 -5.58 -2.91
N SER A 213 -13.24 -6.70 -3.03
CA SER A 213 -13.23 -7.73 -1.99
C SER A 213 -12.61 -7.24 -0.68
N PRO A 214 -13.27 -7.43 0.49
CA PRO A 214 -12.70 -7.11 1.79
C PRO A 214 -11.55 -8.05 2.20
N ARG A 215 -11.30 -9.11 1.42
CA ARG A 215 -10.20 -10.06 1.66
C ARG A 215 -8.87 -9.52 1.17
N PHE A 216 -8.87 -8.49 0.34
CA PHE A 216 -7.65 -7.81 -0.08
C PHE A 216 -6.95 -7.14 1.11
N GLY A 217 -5.66 -6.91 0.93
CA GLY A 217 -4.79 -6.25 1.90
C GLY A 217 -3.44 -5.92 1.26
N THR A 218 -2.50 -5.44 2.07
CA THR A 218 -1.17 -5.02 1.58
C THR A 218 -0.42 -6.11 0.84
N HIS A 219 -0.50 -7.36 1.30
CA HIS A 219 0.16 -8.46 0.62
C HIS A 219 -0.47 -8.77 -0.74
N SER A 220 -1.80 -8.69 -0.84
CA SER A 220 -2.51 -8.82 -2.12
C SER A 220 -2.10 -7.71 -3.08
N LEU A 221 -2.03 -6.46 -2.62
CA LEU A 221 -1.59 -5.33 -3.44
C LEU A 221 -0.17 -5.54 -3.98
N ARG A 222 0.76 -5.98 -3.13
CA ARG A 222 2.12 -6.29 -3.54
C ARG A 222 2.18 -7.40 -4.59
N SER A 223 1.49 -8.52 -4.38
CA SER A 223 1.53 -9.64 -5.34
C SER A 223 0.80 -9.32 -6.64
N GLY A 224 -0.34 -8.63 -6.57
CA GLY A 224 -1.09 -8.15 -7.72
C GLY A 224 -0.28 -7.17 -8.57
N GLY A 225 0.39 -6.20 -7.95
CA GLY A 225 1.21 -5.22 -8.66
C GLY A 225 2.37 -5.86 -9.43
N VAL A 226 3.05 -6.83 -8.81
CA VAL A 226 4.15 -7.59 -9.46
C VAL A 226 3.62 -8.39 -10.64
N THR A 227 2.54 -9.12 -10.41
CA THR A 227 1.90 -9.94 -11.43
C THR A 227 1.45 -9.08 -12.61
N ALA A 228 0.83 -7.92 -12.34
CA ALA A 228 0.39 -6.99 -13.37
C ALA A 228 1.57 -6.42 -14.16
N ALA A 229 2.65 -5.99 -13.48
CA ALA A 229 3.84 -5.46 -14.15
C ALA A 229 4.46 -6.48 -15.13
N VAL A 230 4.69 -7.72 -14.68
CA VAL A 230 5.25 -8.78 -15.53
C VAL A 230 4.30 -9.15 -16.67
N ASN A 231 3.01 -9.29 -16.40
CA ASN A 231 2.02 -9.61 -17.44
C ASN A 231 1.84 -8.48 -18.48
N ASN A 232 2.13 -7.23 -18.10
CA ASN A 232 2.15 -6.07 -18.97
C ASN A 232 3.51 -5.87 -19.67
N GLY A 233 4.42 -6.85 -19.58
CA GLY A 233 5.66 -6.87 -20.35
C GLY A 233 6.85 -6.18 -19.68
N ALA A 234 6.76 -5.82 -18.39
CA ALA A 234 7.92 -5.29 -17.68
C ALA A 234 9.03 -6.35 -17.57
N ASP A 235 10.28 -5.89 -17.69
CA ASP A 235 11.44 -6.77 -17.53
C ASP A 235 11.45 -7.43 -16.15
N ARG A 236 11.51 -8.77 -16.13
CA ARG A 236 11.44 -9.56 -14.89
C ARG A 236 12.59 -9.24 -13.95
N SER A 237 13.80 -9.02 -14.47
CA SER A 237 14.97 -8.71 -13.65
C SER A 237 14.84 -7.36 -12.96
N LEU A 238 14.29 -6.37 -13.66
CA LEU A 238 13.98 -5.06 -13.12
C LEU A 238 12.86 -5.13 -12.08
N VAL A 239 11.76 -5.85 -12.35
CA VAL A 239 10.68 -6.03 -11.37
C VAL A 239 11.21 -6.75 -10.12
N GLN A 240 12.04 -7.78 -10.29
CA GLN A 240 12.67 -8.50 -9.20
C GLN A 240 13.52 -7.55 -8.32
N LYS A 241 14.35 -6.72 -8.97
CA LYS A 241 15.19 -5.70 -8.32
C LYS A 241 14.32 -4.69 -7.55
N LEU A 242 13.30 -4.13 -8.18
CA LEU A 242 12.43 -3.11 -7.60
C LEU A 242 11.62 -3.63 -6.41
N GLY A 243 11.17 -4.87 -6.43
CA GLY A 243 10.50 -5.46 -5.26
C GLY A 243 11.43 -6.13 -4.27
N ARG A 244 12.75 -6.10 -4.54
CA ARG A 244 13.83 -6.47 -3.62
C ARG A 244 13.83 -7.95 -3.22
N TRP A 245 13.50 -8.84 -4.16
CA TRP A 245 13.63 -10.28 -3.96
C TRP A 245 15.05 -10.76 -4.24
N LYS A 246 15.70 -11.32 -3.22
CA LYS A 246 17.05 -11.90 -3.34
C LYS A 246 17.08 -13.20 -4.17
N SER A 247 16.01 -13.98 -4.09
CA SER A 247 15.88 -15.27 -4.78
C SER A 247 14.95 -15.13 -5.98
N ALA A 248 15.45 -15.54 -7.15
CA ALA A 248 14.65 -15.64 -8.37
C ALA A 248 13.50 -16.65 -8.19
N ASP A 249 13.76 -17.80 -7.56
CA ASP A 249 12.72 -18.80 -7.28
C ASP A 249 11.57 -18.23 -6.45
N VAL A 250 11.86 -17.47 -5.40
CA VAL A 250 10.82 -16.84 -4.59
C VAL A 250 10.01 -15.83 -5.40
N PHE A 251 10.68 -15.05 -6.25
CA PHE A 251 10.04 -14.09 -7.13
C PHE A 251 9.11 -14.80 -8.14
N GLU A 252 9.64 -15.78 -8.85
CA GLU A 252 8.93 -16.53 -9.90
C GLU A 252 7.79 -17.39 -9.35
N GLN A 253 8.05 -18.21 -8.33
CA GLN A 253 7.09 -19.23 -7.89
C GLN A 253 6.04 -18.71 -6.90
N HIS A 254 6.32 -17.62 -6.18
CA HIS A 254 5.42 -17.13 -5.12
C HIS A 254 4.74 -15.79 -5.41
N TYR A 255 5.34 -14.95 -6.28
CA TYR A 255 4.83 -13.60 -6.53
C TYR A 255 4.29 -13.40 -7.95
N VAL A 256 4.97 -13.94 -8.96
CA VAL A 256 4.51 -13.82 -10.34
C VAL A 256 3.45 -14.88 -10.63
N LYS A 257 2.36 -14.46 -11.29
CA LYS A 257 1.35 -15.36 -11.85
C LYS A 257 1.13 -15.04 -13.31
N ASP A 258 1.67 -15.86 -14.20
CA ASP A 258 1.51 -15.66 -15.63
C ASP A 258 0.02 -15.76 -16.02
N SER A 259 -0.44 -14.78 -16.80
CA SER A 259 -1.78 -14.81 -17.38
C SER A 259 -1.84 -15.74 -18.58
N ASP A 260 -3.05 -16.19 -18.94
CA ASP A 260 -3.23 -16.99 -20.16
C ASP A 260 -2.87 -16.19 -21.42
N ALA A 261 -3.07 -14.86 -21.40
CA ALA A 261 -2.59 -13.98 -22.46
C ALA A 261 -1.06 -13.98 -22.56
N ALA A 262 -0.34 -13.98 -21.44
CA ALA A 262 1.12 -14.07 -21.43
C ALA A 262 1.60 -15.42 -22.01
N ARG A 263 0.98 -16.52 -21.59
CA ARG A 263 1.24 -17.86 -22.15
C ARG A 263 0.94 -17.90 -23.65
N GLY A 264 -0.18 -17.33 -24.07
CA GLY A 264 -0.58 -17.23 -25.48
C GLY A 264 0.42 -16.44 -26.33
N ARG A 265 0.99 -15.35 -25.80
CA ARG A 265 2.07 -14.61 -26.48
C ARG A 265 3.33 -15.45 -26.65
N VAL A 266 3.72 -16.23 -25.64
CA VAL A 266 4.87 -17.16 -25.76
C VAL A 266 4.60 -18.18 -26.87
N THR A 267 3.42 -18.79 -26.89
CA THR A 267 3.01 -19.74 -27.94
C THR A 267 2.98 -19.09 -29.34
N ALA A 268 2.54 -17.83 -29.44
CA ALA A 268 2.54 -17.11 -30.71
C ALA A 268 3.96 -16.82 -31.21
N LEU A 269 4.88 -16.45 -30.33
CA LEU A 269 6.28 -16.17 -30.66
C LEU A 269 7.11 -17.42 -30.95
N SER A 270 6.66 -18.61 -30.53
CA SER A 270 7.32 -19.87 -30.84
C SER A 270 7.11 -20.35 -32.29
N ILE A 271 6.30 -19.63 -33.07
CA ILE A 271 6.23 -19.79 -34.53
C ILE A 271 6.58 -18.44 -35.14
N ASN A 272 7.70 -18.37 -35.86
CA ASN A 272 8.11 -17.17 -36.57
C ASN A 272 7.20 -16.98 -37.78
N THR A 273 6.18 -16.13 -37.71
CA THR A 273 5.42 -15.68 -38.88
C THR A 273 6.22 -14.60 -39.62
N ALA A 274 7.44 -14.94 -40.02
CA ALA A 274 8.11 -14.24 -41.11
C ALA A 274 7.56 -14.84 -42.41
N GLN A 275 7.00 -13.98 -43.26
CA GLN A 275 6.63 -14.32 -44.63
C GLN A 275 7.83 -14.83 -45.41
#